data_AF-A0A358MC25-F1
#
_entry.id   AF-A0A358MC25-F1
#
_cell.length_a   1.000
_cell.length_b   1.000
_cell.length_c   1.000
_cell.angle_alpha   90.00
_cell.angle_beta   90.00
_cell.angle_gamma   90.00
#
_symmetry.space_group_name_H-M   'P 1'
#
loop_
_entity.id
_entity.type
_entity.pdbx_description
1 polymer ?
#
loop_
_entity_poly.entity_id
_entity_poly.type
_entity_poly.pdbx_seq_one_letter_code
_entity_poly.pdbx_strand_id
1 'polypeptide(L)'
;RRVASAVAYGYKKIEGDKEQWYIDEPAAKIVRKIFTLCFAGKGPTQIAKQLEQEKILVPTAYFHSVGRKTSNPVPANIYGWCESTVERILENQQYTGCTVNGKSSTVSYKVHKVIENPKEEYQIIPNTQEAIIDENVWLRVQELRKNKRRPTKTNRKSLFSGLIFCADCKSKLHFCAAKSLKRNQEFFRCANYKDGRGSCTIHFIRDVVLEMIVKETVAGLADFVRCYESVFLYMQKQKCGEFQKKRQHELKLSMEGSRKRIADLDKLFSQIYEDNVIGKLSDERYARMAAEYEAEQKELLEKVREEEKQLSEMEQKSVDMRLLLQGLREFTDMKELTPTIVNKLIRRIEVHNPEKKHARKSVKVDIYFTAVGLVSIPDEQEIRKMMEQIRSASQPLKQLTA
;
A
#
# COMPACT_ATOMS: atom_id res chain seq x y z
N ARG A 1 13.86 21.26 2.62
CA ARG A 1 13.10 22.50 2.90
C ARG A 1 11.71 22.39 2.27
N ARG A 2 10.63 22.80 2.94
CA ARG A 2 9.27 22.80 2.35
C ARG A 2 9.13 23.93 1.34
N VAL A 3 8.72 23.62 0.11
CA VAL A 3 8.53 24.62 -0.95
C VAL A 3 7.05 24.96 -1.13
N ALA A 4 6.15 24.00 -0.86
CA ALA A 4 4.71 24.18 -1.03
C ALA A 4 4.09 25.13 0.01
N SER A 5 3.34 26.13 -0.47
CA SER A 5 2.66 27.12 0.37
C SER A 5 1.31 26.65 0.92
N ALA A 6 0.64 25.71 0.23
CA ALA A 6 -0.67 25.18 0.58
C ALA A 6 -0.57 24.11 1.69
N VAL A 7 -1.37 24.27 2.74
CA VAL A 7 -1.38 23.36 3.90
C VAL A 7 -2.50 22.34 3.75
N ALA A 8 -2.21 21.06 3.98
CA ALA A 8 -3.22 20.02 3.91
C ALA A 8 -4.33 20.22 4.97
N TYR A 9 -5.53 19.74 4.67
CA TYR A 9 -6.66 19.77 5.62
C TYR A 9 -6.34 18.89 6.83
N GLY A 10 -6.53 19.37 8.06
CA GLY A 10 -6.06 18.67 9.27
C GLY A 10 -4.74 19.19 9.82
N TYR A 11 -4.06 20.10 9.11
CA TYR A 11 -2.89 20.82 9.61
C TYR A 11 -3.09 22.35 9.58
N LYS A 12 -2.33 23.04 10.44
CA LYS A 12 -2.20 24.51 10.51
C LYS A 12 -0.72 24.90 10.49
N LYS A 13 -0.43 26.13 10.05
CA LYS A 13 0.92 26.72 10.12
C LYS A 13 1.12 27.36 11.48
N ILE A 14 2.34 27.29 11.99
CA ILE A 14 2.75 28.08 13.14
C ILE A 14 2.81 29.56 12.72
N GLU A 15 2.35 30.47 13.57
CA GLU A 15 2.49 31.90 13.32
C GLU A 15 3.98 32.27 13.33
N GLY A 16 4.45 32.93 12.27
CA GLY A 16 5.86 33.29 12.10
C GLY A 16 6.73 32.26 11.38
N ASP A 17 6.35 30.98 11.34
CA ASP A 17 7.06 29.93 10.60
C ASP A 17 6.18 29.29 9.52
N LYS A 18 6.52 29.58 8.25
CA LYS A 18 5.77 29.09 7.09
C LYS A 18 6.07 27.63 6.76
N GLU A 19 7.15 27.07 7.30
CA GLU A 19 7.67 25.74 6.98
C GLU A 19 7.13 24.67 7.93
N GLN A 20 6.90 25.04 9.19
CA GLN A 20 6.44 24.13 10.24
C GLN A 20 4.92 24.05 10.34
N TRP A 21 4.40 22.82 10.30
CA TRP A 21 2.97 22.53 10.43
C TRP A 21 2.69 21.79 11.74
N TYR A 22 1.55 22.08 12.36
CA TYR A 22 1.05 21.35 13.52
C TYR A 22 -0.38 20.84 13.27
N ILE A 23 -0.82 19.87 14.07
CA ILE A 23 -2.10 19.20 13.90
C ILE A 23 -3.25 20.13 14.28
N ASP A 24 -4.20 20.29 13.36
CA ASP A 24 -5.48 20.93 13.62
C ASP A 24 -6.50 19.87 14.05
N GLU A 25 -6.59 19.62 15.35
CA GLU A 25 -7.32 18.49 15.92
C GLU A 25 -8.76 18.30 15.40
N PRO A 26 -9.62 19.34 15.29
CA PRO A 26 -10.96 19.18 14.71
C PRO A 26 -10.94 18.62 13.29
N ALA A 27 -10.08 19.14 12.41
CA ALA A 27 -9.96 18.67 11.03
C ALA A 27 -9.21 17.33 10.94
N ALA A 28 -8.19 17.12 11.77
CA ALA A 28 -7.42 15.89 11.84
C ALA A 28 -8.26 14.69 12.28
N LYS A 29 -9.23 14.89 13.19
CA LYS A 29 -10.23 13.87 13.54
C LYS A 29 -11.02 13.40 12.32
N ILE A 30 -11.39 14.31 11.41
CA ILE A 30 -12.09 13.96 10.18
C ILE A 30 -11.16 13.20 9.21
N VAL A 31 -9.90 13.61 9.09
CA VAL A 31 -8.90 12.86 8.31
C VAL A 31 -8.75 11.44 8.85
N ARG A 32 -8.54 11.27 10.16
CA ARG A 32 -8.47 9.95 10.82
C ARG A 32 -9.72 9.12 10.53
N LYS A 33 -10.91 9.71 10.65
CA LYS A 33 -12.18 9.05 10.32
C LYS A 33 -12.24 8.59 8.87
N ILE A 34 -11.83 9.42 7.90
CA ILE A 34 -11.80 9.07 6.47
C ILE A 34 -10.91 7.83 6.24
N PHE A 35 -9.71 7.82 6.82
CA PHE A 35 -8.80 6.67 6.74
C PHE A 35 -9.41 5.43 7.40
N THR A 36 -9.98 5.54 8.60
CA THR A 36 -10.66 4.43 9.29
C THR A 36 -11.80 3.85 8.46
N LEU A 37 -12.65 4.69 7.86
CA LEU A 37 -13.77 4.23 7.02
C LEU A 37 -13.29 3.54 5.75
N CYS A 38 -12.24 4.07 5.11
CA CYS A 38 -11.62 3.44 3.95
C CYS A 38 -11.02 2.09 4.30
N PHE A 39 -10.30 2.03 5.43
CA PHE A 39 -9.72 0.82 5.97
C PHE A 39 -10.78 -0.23 6.34
N ALA A 40 -11.97 0.20 6.78
CA ALA A 40 -13.14 -0.66 6.96
C ALA A 40 -13.80 -1.12 5.63
N GLY A 41 -13.25 -0.73 4.48
CA GLY A 41 -13.70 -1.15 3.16
C GLY A 41 -14.79 -0.28 2.53
N LYS A 42 -15.03 0.94 3.04
CA LYS A 42 -15.90 1.91 2.38
C LYS A 42 -15.17 2.61 1.25
N GLY A 43 -15.81 2.70 0.08
CA GLY A 43 -15.27 3.44 -1.06
C GLY A 43 -15.39 4.96 -0.88
N PRO A 44 -14.61 5.77 -1.63
CA PRO A 44 -14.64 7.23 -1.55
C PRO A 44 -16.05 7.84 -1.66
N THR A 45 -16.89 7.36 -2.59
CA THR A 45 -18.29 7.79 -2.72
C THR A 45 -19.12 7.50 -1.47
N GLN A 46 -18.90 6.35 -0.83
CA GLN A 46 -19.64 5.95 0.37
C GLN A 46 -19.22 6.76 1.59
N ILE A 47 -17.92 7.06 1.70
CA ILE A 47 -17.38 7.93 2.74
C ILE A 47 -17.96 9.34 2.57
N ALA A 48 -17.93 9.89 1.35
CA ALA A 48 -18.49 11.20 1.06
C ALA A 48 -19.97 11.33 1.48
N LYS A 49 -20.80 10.37 1.07
CA LYS A 49 -22.23 10.33 1.49
C LYS A 49 -22.41 10.24 3.00
N GLN A 50 -21.57 9.47 3.69
CA GLN A 50 -21.64 9.35 5.14
C GLN A 50 -21.27 10.67 5.83
N LEU A 51 -20.19 11.34 5.37
CA LEU A 51 -19.78 12.62 5.95
C LEU A 51 -20.83 13.72 5.75
N GLU A 52 -21.50 13.71 4.58
CA GLU A 52 -22.62 14.61 4.30
C GLU A 52 -23.82 14.35 5.21
N GLN A 53 -24.19 13.07 5.41
CA GLN A 53 -25.27 12.68 6.33
C GLN A 53 -24.99 13.08 7.78
N GLU A 54 -23.73 12.98 8.20
CA GLU A 54 -23.26 13.40 9.53
C GLU A 54 -23.11 14.92 9.66
N LYS A 55 -23.41 15.70 8.60
CA LYS A 55 -23.28 17.16 8.53
C LYS A 55 -21.87 17.65 8.88
N ILE A 56 -20.86 16.97 8.36
CA ILE A 56 -19.46 17.37 8.53
C ILE A 56 -19.10 18.40 7.46
N LEU A 57 -18.57 19.55 7.86
CA LEU A 57 -18.15 20.62 6.94
C LEU A 57 -17.11 20.10 5.95
N VAL A 58 -17.27 20.43 4.67
CA VAL A 58 -16.24 20.20 3.66
C VAL A 58 -15.00 21.07 3.94
N PRO A 59 -13.79 20.68 3.49
CA PRO A 59 -12.56 21.40 3.82
C PRO A 59 -12.61 22.91 3.55
N THR A 60 -13.18 23.32 2.41
CA THR A 60 -13.34 24.75 2.05
C THR A 60 -14.24 25.49 3.04
N ALA A 61 -15.39 24.90 3.40
CA ALA A 61 -16.32 25.51 4.36
C ALA A 61 -15.72 25.60 5.76
N TYR A 62 -14.99 24.55 6.18
CA TYR A 62 -14.25 24.56 7.44
C TYR A 62 -13.16 25.65 7.45
N PHE A 63 -12.43 25.84 6.36
CA PHE A 63 -11.43 26.91 6.29
C PHE A 63 -12.04 28.30 6.45
N HIS A 64 -13.20 28.56 5.82
CA HIS A 64 -13.94 29.81 6.04
C HIS A 64 -14.42 29.96 7.48
N SER A 65 -14.93 28.89 8.12
CA SER A 65 -15.42 28.97 9.50
C SER A 65 -14.32 29.25 10.53
N VAL A 66 -13.06 28.92 10.22
CA VAL A 66 -11.90 29.20 11.08
C VAL A 66 -11.07 30.40 10.62
N GLY A 67 -11.58 31.20 9.68
CA GLY A 67 -10.91 32.42 9.18
C GLY A 67 -9.63 32.16 8.36
N ARG A 68 -9.45 30.94 7.85
CA ARG A 68 -8.27 30.58 7.06
C ARG A 68 -8.46 31.00 5.60
N LYS A 69 -7.53 31.81 5.09
CA LYS A 69 -7.52 32.26 3.68
C LYS A 69 -7.56 31.06 2.72
N THR A 70 -8.54 31.06 1.82
CA THR A 70 -8.73 30.08 0.75
C THR A 70 -9.15 30.81 -0.51
N SER A 71 -8.68 30.35 -1.68
CA SER A 71 -9.03 30.93 -2.98
C SER A 71 -10.45 30.56 -3.42
N ASN A 72 -10.97 29.45 -2.92
CA ASN A 72 -12.27 28.94 -3.32
C ASN A 72 -13.38 29.60 -2.48
N PRO A 73 -14.49 30.04 -3.12
CA PRO A 73 -15.63 30.59 -2.40
C PRO A 73 -16.27 29.55 -1.49
N VAL A 74 -17.07 30.01 -0.52
CA VAL A 74 -17.88 29.10 0.31
C VAL A 74 -18.81 28.30 -0.62
N PRO A 75 -18.77 26.96 -0.58
CA PRO A 75 -19.63 26.15 -1.43
C PRO A 75 -21.10 26.30 -1.02
N ALA A 76 -22.00 26.29 -2.00
CA ALA A 76 -23.45 26.40 -1.75
C ALA A 76 -23.97 25.30 -0.80
N ASN A 77 -23.46 24.07 -0.95
CA ASN A 77 -23.66 22.99 0.03
C ASN A 77 -22.39 22.82 0.87
N ILE A 78 -22.39 23.37 2.09
CA ILE A 78 -21.28 23.31 3.04
C ILE A 78 -20.99 21.89 3.59
N TYR A 79 -21.90 20.94 3.38
CA TYR A 79 -21.74 19.52 3.75
C TYR A 79 -21.57 18.60 2.53
N GLY A 80 -21.54 19.17 1.32
CA GLY A 80 -21.52 18.44 0.06
C GLY A 80 -20.17 17.81 -0.25
N TRP A 81 -19.80 16.76 0.49
CA TRP A 81 -18.58 16.00 0.24
C TRP A 81 -18.65 15.32 -1.12
N CYS A 82 -17.65 15.58 -1.97
CA CYS A 82 -17.50 14.89 -3.24
C CYS A 82 -16.45 13.78 -3.15
N GLU A 83 -16.61 12.76 -4.01
CA GLU A 83 -15.73 11.60 -4.09
C GLU A 83 -14.25 12.00 -4.27
N SER A 84 -13.99 12.96 -5.17
CA SER A 84 -12.65 13.44 -5.49
C SER A 84 -11.95 14.13 -4.31
N THR A 85 -12.70 14.79 -3.42
CA THR A 85 -12.11 15.37 -2.20
C THR A 85 -11.63 14.27 -1.26
N VAL A 86 -12.43 13.21 -1.09
CA VAL A 86 -12.04 12.06 -0.27
C VAL A 86 -10.84 11.33 -0.88
N GLU A 87 -10.82 11.14 -2.20
CA GLU A 87 -9.68 10.53 -2.90
C GLU A 87 -8.39 11.34 -2.69
N ARG A 88 -8.44 12.66 -2.87
CA ARG A 88 -7.29 13.55 -2.64
C ARG A 88 -6.77 13.49 -1.20
N ILE A 89 -7.66 13.34 -0.22
CA ILE A 89 -7.25 13.16 1.19
C ILE A 89 -6.57 11.80 1.37
N LEU A 90 -7.16 10.72 0.86
CA LEU A 90 -6.58 9.38 0.98
C LEU A 90 -5.23 9.26 0.26
N GLU A 91 -5.01 9.97 -0.84
CA GLU A 91 -3.75 9.95 -1.62
C GLU A 91 -2.65 10.82 -1.04
N ASN A 92 -2.96 11.77 -0.16
CA ASN A 92 -1.98 12.72 0.30
C ASN A 92 -1.05 12.11 1.35
N GLN A 93 0.15 11.72 0.93
CA GLN A 93 1.19 11.16 1.81
C GLN A 93 1.61 12.13 2.93
N GLN A 94 1.39 13.45 2.80
CA GLN A 94 1.73 14.41 3.86
C GLN A 94 1.03 14.14 5.21
N TYR A 95 -0.02 13.32 5.24
CA TYR A 95 -0.64 12.85 6.48
C TYR A 95 0.25 11.92 7.31
N THR A 96 1.32 11.35 6.72
CA THR A 96 2.31 10.52 7.42
C THR A 96 3.43 11.33 8.09
N GLY A 97 3.32 12.66 8.12
CA GLY A 97 4.31 13.54 8.73
C GLY A 97 5.45 13.95 7.80
N CYS A 98 5.39 13.59 6.51
CA CYS A 98 6.41 13.96 5.53
C CYS A 98 6.05 15.24 4.75
N THR A 99 7.07 15.87 4.17
CA THR A 99 6.92 16.91 3.16
C THR A 99 7.10 16.30 1.79
N VAL A 100 6.19 16.61 0.86
CA VAL A 100 6.26 16.17 -0.53
C VAL A 100 6.41 17.40 -1.42
N ASN A 101 7.59 17.56 -2.02
CA ASN A 101 7.92 18.63 -2.96
C ASN A 101 7.98 18.08 -4.39
N GLY A 102 8.00 18.98 -5.39
CA GLY A 102 8.21 18.60 -6.78
C GLY A 102 7.02 17.89 -7.44
N LYS A 103 5.80 18.07 -6.91
CA LYS A 103 4.58 17.45 -7.49
C LYS A 103 4.29 17.93 -8.91
N SER A 104 4.68 19.16 -9.22
CA SER A 104 4.48 19.76 -10.53
C SER A 104 5.66 20.63 -10.89
N SER A 105 5.96 20.68 -12.18
CA SER A 105 6.96 21.57 -12.77
C SER A 105 6.30 22.42 -13.86
N THR A 106 6.99 23.48 -14.29
CA THR A 106 6.56 24.28 -15.44
C THR A 106 7.36 23.84 -16.65
N VAL A 107 6.68 23.53 -17.77
CA VAL A 107 7.29 23.00 -19.00
C VAL A 107 8.49 23.85 -19.43
N SER A 108 8.33 25.16 -19.39
CA SER A 108 9.43 26.11 -19.56
C SER A 108 9.01 27.47 -19.02
N TYR A 109 9.99 28.34 -18.78
CA TYR A 109 9.73 29.71 -18.34
C TYR A 109 8.85 30.50 -19.34
N LYS A 110 8.87 30.14 -20.63
CA LYS A 110 8.11 30.84 -21.68
C LYS A 110 6.67 30.34 -21.81
N VAL A 111 6.48 29.02 -21.65
CA VAL A 111 5.19 28.38 -21.92
C VAL A 111 4.28 28.42 -20.68
N HIS A 112 4.84 28.65 -19.47
CA HIS A 112 4.14 28.75 -18.18
C HIS A 112 3.12 27.62 -17.87
N LYS A 113 3.06 26.58 -18.71
CA LYS A 113 2.18 25.42 -18.56
C LYS A 113 2.73 24.56 -17.43
N VAL A 114 1.89 24.32 -16.43
CA VAL A 114 2.22 23.44 -15.31
C VAL A 114 1.89 22.00 -15.70
N ILE A 115 2.86 21.11 -15.53
CA ILE A 115 2.71 19.66 -15.71
C ILE A 115 2.90 18.96 -14.37
N GLU A 116 2.17 17.88 -14.16
CA GLU A 116 2.34 17.03 -12.98
C GLU A 116 3.52 16.09 -13.22
N ASN A 117 4.46 16.06 -12.27
CA ASN A 117 5.62 15.21 -12.37
C ASN A 117 5.24 13.76 -11.99
N PRO A 118 5.97 12.76 -12.51
CA PRO A 118 5.85 11.39 -12.03
C PRO A 118 6.18 11.31 -10.52
N LYS A 119 5.58 10.35 -9.80
CA LYS A 119 5.70 10.26 -8.33
C LYS A 119 7.13 9.96 -7.89
N GLU A 120 7.90 9.35 -8.76
CA GLU A 120 9.31 8.99 -8.60
C GLU A 120 10.21 10.23 -8.51
N GLU A 121 9.82 11.33 -9.14
CA GLU A 121 10.52 12.62 -9.05
C GLU A 121 10.14 13.43 -7.80
N TYR A 122 9.18 12.94 -7.00
CA TYR A 122 8.75 13.67 -5.82
C TYR A 122 9.86 13.61 -4.77
N GLN A 123 10.26 14.78 -4.28
CA GLN A 123 11.17 14.85 -3.15
C GLN A 123 10.36 14.69 -1.85
N ILE A 124 10.48 13.51 -1.23
CA ILE A 124 9.85 13.18 0.05
C ILE A 124 10.86 13.40 1.17
N ILE A 125 10.57 14.34 2.05
CA ILE A 125 11.39 14.64 3.24
C ILE A 125 10.63 14.07 4.45
N PRO A 126 11.15 13.03 5.12
CA PRO A 126 10.47 12.40 6.25
C PRO A 126 10.49 13.30 7.49
N ASN A 127 9.54 13.05 8.42
CA ASN A 127 9.51 13.62 9.77
C ASN A 127 9.59 15.15 9.84
N THR A 128 8.92 15.85 8.93
CA THR A 128 8.86 17.32 8.92
C THR A 128 7.72 17.88 9.77
N GLN A 129 6.70 17.07 10.07
CA GLN A 129 5.62 17.41 10.99
C GLN A 129 5.10 16.17 11.71
N GLU A 130 4.34 16.37 12.78
CA GLU A 130 3.66 15.27 13.47
C GLU A 130 2.67 14.57 12.52
N ALA A 131 2.68 13.24 12.52
CA ALA A 131 1.84 12.45 11.61
C ALA A 131 0.40 12.33 12.13
N ILE A 132 -0.58 12.66 11.29
CA ILE A 132 -2.00 12.40 11.59
C ILE A 132 -2.33 10.91 11.41
N ILE A 133 -1.68 10.26 10.45
CA ILE A 133 -1.87 8.85 10.09
C ILE A 133 -0.52 8.16 10.08
N ASP A 134 -0.43 7.00 10.72
CA ASP A 134 0.76 6.17 10.64
C ASP A 134 1.04 5.72 9.20
N GLU A 135 2.30 5.73 8.80
CA GLU A 135 2.72 5.40 7.43
C GLU A 135 2.26 4.01 6.99
N ASN A 136 2.21 3.04 7.91
CA ASN A 136 1.76 1.69 7.62
C ASN A 136 0.28 1.67 7.25
N VAL A 137 -0.54 2.43 7.96
CA VAL A 137 -1.97 2.57 7.64
C VAL A 137 -2.15 3.23 6.28
N TRP A 138 -1.37 4.26 5.96
CA TRP A 138 -1.44 4.95 4.68
C TRP A 138 -1.09 4.02 3.50
N LEU A 139 0.04 3.31 3.60
CA LEU A 139 0.49 2.36 2.58
C LEU A 139 -0.55 1.26 2.34
N ARG A 140 -1.10 0.71 3.43
CA ARG A 140 -2.12 -0.33 3.33
C ARG A 140 -3.40 0.17 2.68
N VAL A 141 -3.83 1.40 2.98
CA VAL A 141 -4.97 2.03 2.31
C VAL A 141 -4.71 2.20 0.81
N GLN A 142 -3.50 2.58 0.39
CA GLN A 142 -3.18 2.65 -1.04
C GLN A 142 -3.32 1.29 -1.73
N GLU A 143 -2.86 0.20 -1.10
CA GLU A 143 -3.01 -1.16 -1.63
C GLU A 143 -4.49 -1.57 -1.73
N LEU A 144 -5.29 -1.31 -0.69
CA LEU A 144 -6.72 -1.61 -0.69
C LEU A 144 -7.47 -0.83 -1.77
N ARG A 145 -7.10 0.43 -2.03
CA ARG A 145 -7.72 1.27 -3.06
C ARG A 145 -7.45 0.79 -4.49
N LYS A 146 -6.29 0.15 -4.75
CA LYS A 146 -6.04 -0.54 -6.03
C LYS A 146 -7.04 -1.68 -6.25
N ASN A 147 -7.53 -2.30 -5.18
CA ASN A 147 -8.49 -3.40 -5.22
C ASN A 147 -9.95 -2.93 -5.12
N LYS A 148 -10.43 -2.18 -6.13
CA LYS A 148 -11.80 -1.65 -6.19
C LYS A 148 -12.85 -2.75 -5.96
N ARG A 149 -13.68 -2.58 -4.92
CA ARG A 149 -14.82 -3.43 -4.60
C ARG A 149 -16.05 -2.95 -5.37
N ARG A 150 -16.56 -3.77 -6.30
CA ARG A 150 -17.78 -3.44 -7.03
C ARG A 150 -19.01 -3.72 -6.16
N PRO A 151 -19.92 -2.75 -5.97
CA PRO A 151 -21.18 -3.00 -5.28
C PRO A 151 -22.03 -3.99 -6.06
N THR A 152 -22.71 -4.90 -5.35
CA THR A 152 -23.71 -5.78 -5.95
C THR A 152 -25.05 -5.03 -6.08
N LYS A 153 -25.93 -5.49 -6.99
CA LYS A 153 -27.29 -4.91 -7.13
C LYS A 153 -28.14 -5.02 -5.86
N THR A 154 -27.81 -5.96 -4.97
CA THR A 154 -28.48 -6.14 -3.67
C THR A 154 -27.86 -5.30 -2.55
N ASN A 155 -26.77 -4.56 -2.83
CA ASN A 155 -25.94 -3.85 -1.87
C ASN A 155 -25.32 -4.76 -0.78
N ARG A 156 -25.47 -6.08 -0.88
CA ARG A 156 -24.84 -7.06 0.01
C ARG A 156 -23.36 -7.20 -0.36
N LYS A 157 -22.51 -7.40 0.66
CA LYS A 157 -21.06 -7.47 0.49
C LYS A 157 -20.49 -8.56 1.39
N SER A 158 -19.49 -9.27 0.87
CA SER A 158 -18.64 -10.15 1.68
C SER A 158 -17.42 -9.41 2.19
N LEU A 159 -16.93 -9.82 3.38
CA LEU A 159 -15.68 -9.34 4.00
C LEU A 159 -14.48 -9.48 3.07
N PHE A 160 -14.48 -10.51 2.21
CA PHE A 160 -13.37 -10.91 1.35
C PHE A 160 -13.45 -10.31 -0.07
N SER A 161 -14.43 -9.44 -0.31
CA SER A 161 -14.63 -8.81 -1.63
C SER A 161 -13.36 -8.08 -2.08
N GLY A 162 -12.82 -8.45 -3.24
CA GLY A 162 -11.60 -7.87 -3.81
C GLY A 162 -10.29 -8.47 -3.30
N LEU A 163 -10.34 -9.44 -2.37
CA LEU A 163 -9.17 -10.14 -1.82
C LEU A 163 -9.01 -11.57 -2.36
N ILE A 164 -10.01 -12.11 -3.06
CA ILE A 164 -10.02 -13.50 -3.54
C ILE A 164 -9.63 -13.58 -5.00
N PHE A 165 -8.75 -14.52 -5.30
CA PHE A 165 -8.19 -14.78 -6.61
C PHE A 165 -8.24 -16.27 -6.96
N CYS A 166 -8.30 -16.55 -8.24
CA CYS A 166 -8.22 -17.90 -8.78
C CYS A 166 -6.76 -18.34 -8.72
N ALA A 167 -6.51 -19.55 -8.19
CA ALA A 167 -5.17 -20.10 -8.15
C ALA A 167 -4.59 -20.33 -9.55
N ASP A 168 -5.43 -20.75 -10.51
CA ASP A 168 -5.03 -21.11 -11.87
C ASP A 168 -4.82 -19.88 -12.76
N CYS A 169 -5.87 -19.10 -13.02
CA CYS A 169 -5.82 -17.97 -13.96
C CYS A 169 -5.43 -16.63 -13.31
N LYS A 170 -5.13 -16.62 -12.00
CA LYS A 170 -4.76 -15.46 -11.18
C LYS A 170 -5.74 -14.28 -11.19
N SER A 171 -6.90 -14.43 -11.84
CA SER A 171 -7.95 -13.43 -11.92
C SER A 171 -8.80 -13.42 -10.65
N LYS A 172 -9.44 -12.28 -10.37
CA LYS A 172 -10.27 -12.13 -9.17
C LYS A 172 -11.50 -13.03 -9.22
N LEU A 173 -11.95 -13.47 -8.04
CA LEU A 173 -13.29 -14.06 -7.90
C LEU A 173 -14.29 -12.95 -7.58
N HIS A 174 -15.43 -12.96 -8.27
CA HIS A 174 -16.53 -12.05 -8.05
C HIS A 174 -17.49 -12.60 -7.00
N PHE A 175 -17.87 -11.75 -6.06
CA PHE A 175 -18.93 -12.03 -5.11
C PHE A 175 -20.29 -12.00 -5.82
N CYS A 176 -21.04 -13.09 -5.70
CA CYS A 176 -22.36 -13.26 -6.30
C CYS A 176 -23.42 -13.30 -5.21
N ALA A 177 -24.25 -12.27 -5.18
CA ALA A 177 -25.44 -12.17 -4.35
C ALA A 177 -26.64 -11.74 -5.21
N ALA A 178 -27.80 -12.33 -4.96
CA ALA A 178 -29.05 -12.05 -5.64
C ALA A 178 -30.19 -12.00 -4.63
N LYS A 179 -31.31 -11.34 -4.99
CA LYS A 179 -32.49 -11.29 -4.11
C LYS A 179 -33.04 -12.69 -3.80
N SER A 180 -32.93 -13.61 -4.77
CA SER A 180 -33.33 -15.02 -4.64
C SER A 180 -32.38 -15.88 -3.79
N LEU A 181 -31.15 -15.42 -3.54
CA LEU A 181 -30.17 -16.16 -2.75
C LEU A 181 -30.27 -15.75 -1.27
N LYS A 182 -30.26 -16.74 -0.37
CA LYS A 182 -30.08 -16.54 1.07
C LYS A 182 -28.59 -16.28 1.38
N ARG A 183 -28.28 -15.68 2.53
CA ARG A 183 -26.89 -15.35 2.95
C ARG A 183 -25.96 -16.57 2.91
N ASN A 184 -26.44 -17.74 3.34
CA ASN A 184 -25.69 -19.00 3.30
C ASN A 184 -25.50 -19.60 1.89
N GLN A 185 -26.17 -19.04 0.89
CA GLN A 185 -26.07 -19.46 -0.51
C GLN A 185 -25.22 -18.51 -1.35
N GLU A 186 -24.78 -17.38 -0.80
CA GLU A 186 -23.90 -16.44 -1.49
C GLU A 186 -22.52 -17.07 -1.69
N PHE A 187 -21.88 -16.73 -2.81
CA PHE A 187 -20.67 -17.42 -3.24
C PHE A 187 -19.75 -16.53 -4.05
N PHE A 188 -18.53 -17.02 -4.25
CA PHE A 188 -17.52 -16.45 -5.12
C PHE A 188 -17.33 -17.33 -6.34
N ARG A 189 -17.19 -16.69 -7.51
CA ARG A 189 -16.91 -17.37 -8.78
C ARG A 189 -15.81 -16.67 -9.57
N CYS A 190 -14.98 -17.43 -10.28
CA CYS A 190 -13.92 -16.85 -11.10
C CYS A 190 -14.47 -15.88 -12.15
N ALA A 191 -13.88 -14.68 -12.25
CA ALA A 191 -14.25 -13.69 -13.27
C ALA A 191 -14.06 -14.21 -14.70
N ASN A 192 -13.01 -15.01 -14.92
CA ASN A 192 -12.65 -15.55 -16.23
C ASN A 192 -13.35 -16.87 -16.58
N TYR A 193 -14.27 -17.37 -15.75
CA TYR A 193 -15.11 -18.50 -16.14
C TYR A 193 -16.15 -18.11 -17.21
N LYS A 194 -16.73 -16.90 -17.09
CA LYS A 194 -17.76 -16.33 -18.00
C LYS A 194 -18.83 -17.34 -18.44
N ASP A 195 -19.29 -18.17 -17.50
CA ASP A 195 -20.31 -19.20 -17.72
C ASP A 195 -19.94 -20.20 -18.85
N GLY A 196 -18.67 -20.64 -18.83
CA GLY A 196 -18.11 -21.61 -19.78
C GLY A 196 -17.56 -21.01 -21.08
N ARG A 197 -17.73 -19.70 -21.30
CA ARG A 197 -17.19 -18.97 -22.46
C ARG A 197 -15.85 -18.29 -22.21
N GLY A 198 -15.31 -18.42 -21.00
CA GLY A 198 -14.05 -17.81 -20.61
C GLY A 198 -12.87 -18.77 -20.68
N SER A 199 -11.70 -18.29 -20.26
CA SER A 199 -10.43 -19.03 -20.33
C SER A 199 -10.11 -19.85 -19.08
N CYS A 200 -11.03 -19.94 -18.11
CA CYS A 200 -10.80 -20.61 -16.83
C CYS A 200 -11.94 -21.57 -16.48
N THR A 201 -11.64 -22.60 -15.70
CA THR A 201 -12.62 -23.53 -15.12
C THR A 201 -13.41 -22.90 -13.98
N ILE A 202 -14.47 -23.59 -13.54
CA ILE A 202 -15.39 -23.11 -12.49
C ILE A 202 -14.76 -23.17 -11.08
N HIS A 203 -13.89 -22.20 -10.77
CA HIS A 203 -13.44 -21.98 -9.39
C HIS A 203 -14.55 -21.32 -8.59
N PHE A 204 -14.98 -22.02 -7.54
CA PHE A 204 -16.18 -21.70 -6.79
C PHE A 204 -15.98 -21.99 -5.30
N ILE A 205 -16.41 -21.05 -4.46
CA ILE A 205 -16.49 -21.27 -3.01
C ILE A 205 -17.68 -20.48 -2.42
N ARG A 206 -18.40 -21.08 -1.47
CA ARG A 206 -19.47 -20.38 -0.74
C ARG A 206 -18.87 -19.39 0.25
N ASP A 207 -19.49 -18.22 0.40
CA ASP A 207 -19.00 -17.15 1.27
C ASP A 207 -18.93 -17.62 2.73
N VAL A 208 -19.97 -18.28 3.22
CA VAL A 208 -20.02 -18.82 4.59
C VAL A 208 -18.96 -19.88 4.89
N VAL A 209 -18.61 -20.70 3.88
CA VAL A 209 -17.56 -21.71 4.03
C VAL A 209 -16.20 -21.03 4.08
N LEU A 210 -15.98 -20.04 3.22
CA LEU A 210 -14.75 -19.26 3.23
C LEU A 210 -14.57 -18.50 4.55
N GLU A 211 -15.64 -17.89 5.07
CA GLU A 211 -15.62 -17.18 6.35
C GLU A 211 -15.19 -18.09 7.51
N MET A 212 -15.71 -19.32 7.54
CA MET A 212 -15.33 -20.33 8.53
C MET A 212 -13.86 -20.73 8.41
N ILE A 213 -13.38 -21.06 7.19
CA ILE A 213 -11.98 -21.45 6.94
C ILE A 213 -11.04 -20.32 7.37
N VAL A 214 -11.36 -19.07 6.98
CA VAL A 214 -10.53 -17.92 7.32
C VAL A 214 -10.53 -17.68 8.82
N LYS A 215 -11.68 -17.79 9.48
CA LYS A 215 -11.79 -17.58 10.93
C LYS A 215 -10.95 -18.61 11.70
N GLU A 216 -11.03 -19.87 11.33
CA GLU A 216 -10.24 -20.95 11.93
C GLU A 216 -8.74 -20.75 11.70
N THR A 217 -8.34 -20.42 10.47
CA THR A 217 -6.93 -20.17 10.13
C THR A 217 -6.37 -18.96 10.89
N VAL A 218 -7.13 -17.88 10.97
CA VAL A 218 -6.75 -16.67 11.72
C VAL A 218 -6.66 -16.97 13.21
N ALA A 219 -7.60 -17.75 13.76
CA ALA A 219 -7.58 -18.15 15.17
C ALA A 219 -6.36 -19.01 15.49
N GLY A 220 -6.06 -20.02 14.67
CA GLY A 220 -4.86 -20.85 14.84
C GLY A 220 -3.57 -20.03 14.78
N LEU A 221 -3.48 -19.08 13.84
CA LEU A 221 -2.32 -18.19 13.77
C LEU A 221 -2.24 -17.24 14.98
N ALA A 222 -3.36 -16.69 15.43
CA ALA A 222 -3.41 -15.81 16.59
C ALA A 222 -2.97 -16.54 17.86
N ASP A 223 -3.44 -17.78 18.07
CA ASP A 223 -3.02 -18.63 19.19
C ASP A 223 -1.54 -19.00 19.11
N PHE A 224 -1.03 -19.33 17.92
CA PHE A 224 0.39 -19.60 17.72
C PHE A 224 1.26 -18.39 18.07
N VAL A 225 0.93 -17.21 17.56
CA VAL A 225 1.68 -15.98 17.85
C VAL A 225 1.57 -15.61 19.33
N ARG A 226 0.41 -15.80 19.96
CA ARG A 226 0.22 -15.53 21.39
C ARG A 226 1.07 -16.44 22.28
N CYS A 227 1.16 -17.73 21.95
CA CYS A 227 1.90 -18.71 22.75
C CYS A 227 3.40 -18.74 22.44
N TYR A 228 3.78 -18.45 21.19
CA TYR A 228 5.14 -18.65 20.67
C TYR A 228 5.64 -17.46 19.85
N GLU A 229 5.43 -16.23 20.33
CA GLU A 229 5.83 -15.00 19.64
C GLU A 229 7.32 -15.00 19.25
N SER A 230 8.20 -15.47 20.14
CA SER A 230 9.64 -15.57 19.88
C SER A 230 9.98 -16.52 18.73
N VAL A 231 9.29 -17.66 18.64
CA VAL A 231 9.45 -18.64 17.56
C VAL A 231 8.94 -18.05 16.25
N PHE A 232 7.77 -17.40 16.27
CA PHE A 232 7.22 -16.73 15.09
C PHE A 232 8.16 -15.65 14.55
N LEU A 233 8.69 -14.79 15.42
CA LEU A 233 9.67 -13.77 15.03
C LEU A 233 10.98 -14.39 14.54
N TYR A 234 11.43 -15.49 15.13
CA TYR A 234 12.62 -16.21 14.67
C TYR A 234 12.43 -16.81 13.27
N MET A 235 11.30 -17.48 13.00
CA MET A 235 10.95 -17.99 11.68
C MET A 235 10.95 -16.87 10.63
N GLN A 236 10.40 -15.71 10.99
CA GLN A 236 10.39 -14.55 10.09
C GLN A 236 11.78 -13.95 9.89
N LYS A 237 12.60 -13.89 10.93
CA LYS A 237 14.00 -13.47 10.82
C LYS A 237 14.82 -14.43 9.95
N GLN A 238 14.63 -15.74 10.05
CA GLN A 238 15.33 -16.67 9.16
C GLN A 238 14.93 -16.47 7.69
N LYS A 239 13.63 -16.27 7.41
CA LYS A 239 13.16 -15.94 6.06
C LYS A 239 13.61 -14.56 5.56
N CYS A 240 13.89 -13.62 6.49
CA CYS A 240 14.20 -12.21 6.20
C CYS A 240 15.56 -11.74 6.76
N GLY A 241 16.55 -12.63 6.84
CA GLY A 241 17.78 -12.44 7.62
C GLY A 241 18.72 -11.31 7.15
N GLU A 242 19.94 -11.29 7.70
CA GLU A 242 21.02 -10.34 7.36
C GLU A 242 21.24 -10.16 5.86
N PHE A 243 20.99 -11.21 5.07
CA PHE A 243 21.03 -11.17 3.60
C PHE A 243 20.09 -10.10 3.02
N GLN A 244 18.88 -9.90 3.57
CA GLN A 244 17.98 -8.84 3.10
C GLN A 244 18.50 -7.45 3.45
N LYS A 245 19.11 -7.25 4.63
CA LYS A 245 19.70 -5.97 5.01
C LYS A 245 20.90 -5.63 4.12
N LYS A 246 21.78 -6.61 3.88
CA LYS A 246 22.92 -6.47 2.97
C LYS A 246 22.43 -6.17 1.55
N ARG A 247 21.43 -6.90 1.06
CA ARG A 247 20.82 -6.68 -0.25
C ARG A 247 20.17 -5.30 -0.37
N GLN A 248 19.46 -4.84 0.66
CA GLN A 248 18.87 -3.51 0.71
C GLN A 248 19.96 -2.42 0.65
N HIS A 249 21.08 -2.62 1.33
CA HIS A 249 22.21 -1.71 1.27
C HIS A 249 22.88 -1.69 -0.11
N GLU A 250 23.11 -2.86 -0.71
CA GLU A 250 23.64 -3.00 -2.08
C GLU A 250 22.75 -2.31 -3.12
N LEU A 251 21.42 -2.50 -3.03
CA LEU A 251 20.44 -1.82 -3.88
C LEU A 251 20.54 -0.29 -3.74
N LYS A 252 20.60 0.23 -2.51
CA LYS A 252 20.74 1.68 -2.26
C LYS A 252 22.03 2.24 -2.88
N LEU A 253 23.15 1.52 -2.78
CA LEU A 253 24.43 1.94 -3.38
C LEU A 253 24.39 1.90 -4.92
N SER A 254 23.84 0.83 -5.52
CA SER A 254 23.69 0.70 -6.98
C SER A 254 22.83 1.82 -7.56
N MET A 255 21.75 2.16 -6.86
CA MET A 255 20.86 3.26 -7.19
C MET A 255 21.57 4.61 -7.16
N GLU A 256 22.34 4.88 -6.09
CA GLU A 256 23.07 6.14 -5.96
C GLU A 256 24.12 6.29 -7.08
N GLY A 257 24.81 5.21 -7.44
CA GLY A 257 25.74 5.18 -8.57
C GLY A 257 25.04 5.46 -9.91
N SER A 258 23.90 4.82 -10.15
CA SER A 258 23.12 4.99 -11.39
C SER A 258 22.57 6.42 -11.50
N ARG A 259 22.08 7.01 -10.40
CA ARG A 259 21.63 8.41 -10.35
C ARG A 259 22.77 9.40 -10.60
N LYS A 260 23.98 9.15 -10.08
CA LYS A 260 25.17 9.96 -10.38
C LYS A 260 25.52 9.90 -11.86
N ARG A 261 25.53 8.71 -12.46
CA ARG A 261 25.81 8.53 -13.89
C ARG A 261 24.79 9.24 -14.79
N ILE A 262 23.50 9.19 -14.45
CA ILE A 262 22.45 9.95 -15.15
C ILE A 262 22.76 11.45 -15.12
N ALA A 263 23.10 12.01 -13.95
CA ALA A 263 23.42 13.43 -13.81
C ALA A 263 24.70 13.83 -14.57
N ASP A 264 25.66 12.92 -14.71
CA ASP A 264 26.86 13.15 -15.52
C ASP A 264 26.55 13.08 -17.02
N LEU A 265 25.67 12.18 -17.46
CA LEU A 265 25.18 12.14 -18.84
C LEU A 265 24.44 13.44 -19.21
N ASP A 266 23.62 13.99 -18.32
CA ASP A 266 22.94 15.29 -18.57
C ASP A 266 23.94 16.44 -18.81
N LYS A 267 25.04 16.46 -18.07
CA LYS A 267 26.12 17.45 -18.26
C LYS A 267 26.83 17.24 -19.59
N LEU A 268 27.17 15.99 -19.92
CA LEU A 268 27.81 15.65 -21.19
C LEU A 268 26.91 16.01 -22.37
N PHE A 269 25.61 15.74 -22.28
CA PHE A 269 24.63 16.09 -23.29
C PHE A 269 24.56 17.60 -23.54
N SER A 270 24.56 18.38 -22.46
CA SER A 270 24.61 19.86 -22.54
C SER A 270 25.89 20.35 -23.22
N GLN A 271 27.04 19.76 -22.88
CA GLN A 271 28.33 20.12 -23.47
C GLN A 271 28.42 19.79 -24.97
N ILE A 272 28.00 18.59 -25.39
CA ILE A 272 28.05 18.22 -26.81
C ILE A 272 27.09 19.06 -27.66
N TYR A 273 25.97 19.52 -27.08
CA TYR A 273 25.06 20.45 -27.73
C TYR A 273 25.73 21.81 -27.94
N GLU A 274 26.38 22.35 -26.91
CA GLU A 274 27.15 23.60 -27.00
C GLU A 274 28.27 23.50 -28.06
N ASP A 275 29.03 22.41 -28.07
CA ASP A 275 30.10 22.18 -29.04
C ASP A 275 29.58 21.99 -30.47
N ASN A 276 28.38 21.43 -30.66
CA ASN A 276 27.73 21.36 -31.97
C ASN A 276 27.32 22.76 -32.47
N VAL A 277 26.70 23.58 -31.60
CA VAL A 277 26.28 24.94 -31.97
C VAL A 277 27.47 25.85 -32.32
N ILE A 278 28.63 25.65 -31.66
CA ILE A 278 29.87 26.40 -31.94
C ILE A 278 30.62 25.82 -33.15
N GLY A 279 30.14 24.72 -33.74
CA GLY A 279 30.72 24.08 -34.93
C GLY A 279 31.99 23.28 -34.67
N LYS A 280 32.31 22.98 -33.41
CA LYS A 280 33.43 22.08 -33.04
C LYS A 280 33.07 20.61 -33.28
N LEU A 281 31.78 20.29 -33.29
CA LEU A 281 31.24 18.98 -33.59
C LEU A 281 30.39 19.04 -34.87
N SER A 282 30.42 17.99 -35.68
CA SER A 282 29.52 17.87 -36.84
C SER A 282 28.16 17.32 -36.41
N ASP A 283 27.10 17.68 -37.14
CA ASP A 283 25.74 17.21 -36.86
C ASP A 283 25.63 15.68 -36.84
N GLU A 284 26.33 14.98 -37.74
CA GLU A 284 26.36 13.51 -37.76
C GLU A 284 27.00 12.92 -36.50
N ARG A 285 28.07 13.53 -35.98
CA ARG A 285 28.73 13.05 -34.75
C ARG A 285 27.89 13.38 -33.53
N TYR A 286 27.28 14.57 -33.49
CA TYR A 286 26.33 14.95 -32.45
C TYR A 286 25.18 13.95 -32.38
N ALA A 287 24.52 13.66 -33.51
CA ALA A 287 23.38 12.75 -33.55
C ALA A 287 23.74 11.35 -33.03
N ARG A 288 24.92 10.83 -33.37
CA ARG A 288 25.40 9.54 -32.88
C ARG A 288 25.66 9.55 -31.37
N MET A 289 26.40 10.53 -30.87
CA MET A 289 26.72 10.62 -29.43
C MET A 289 25.46 10.90 -28.58
N ALA A 290 24.57 11.75 -29.07
CA ALA A 290 23.29 12.02 -28.44
C ALA A 290 22.44 10.75 -28.33
N ALA A 291 22.35 9.96 -29.40
CA ALA A 291 21.63 8.68 -29.37
C ALA A 291 22.26 7.66 -28.40
N GLU A 292 23.59 7.59 -28.32
CA GLU A 292 24.31 6.74 -27.36
C GLU A 292 24.01 7.15 -25.90
N TYR A 293 24.06 8.46 -25.59
CA TYR A 293 23.76 8.97 -24.25
C TYR A 293 22.28 8.83 -23.88
N GLU A 294 21.36 9.08 -24.80
CA GLU A 294 19.93 8.88 -24.57
C GLU A 294 19.61 7.41 -24.31
N ALA A 295 20.26 6.48 -25.03
CA ALA A 295 20.11 5.05 -24.81
C ALA A 295 20.61 4.63 -23.42
N GLU A 296 21.82 5.06 -23.02
CA GLU A 296 22.39 4.76 -21.70
C GLU A 296 21.52 5.37 -20.59
N GLN A 297 21.07 6.62 -20.75
CA GLN A 297 20.21 7.29 -19.78
C GLN A 297 18.88 6.53 -19.61
N LYS A 298 18.28 6.05 -20.70
CA LYS A 298 17.05 5.26 -20.67
C LYS A 298 17.24 3.95 -19.91
N GLU A 299 18.32 3.22 -20.18
CA GLU A 299 18.64 1.96 -19.47
C GLU A 299 18.84 2.20 -17.97
N LEU A 300 19.60 3.23 -17.60
CA LEU A 300 19.83 3.58 -16.20
C LEU A 300 18.53 4.00 -15.50
N LEU A 301 17.64 4.74 -16.17
CA LEU A 301 16.34 5.12 -15.62
C LEU A 301 15.40 3.92 -15.43
N GLU A 302 15.45 2.92 -16.32
CA GLU A 302 14.70 1.67 -16.14
C GLU A 302 15.28 0.84 -14.97
N LYS A 303 16.60 0.76 -14.87
CA LYS A 303 17.29 0.08 -13.76
C LYS A 303 16.95 0.72 -12.41
N VAL A 304 17.07 2.04 -12.30
CA VAL A 304 16.71 2.80 -11.09
C VAL A 304 15.26 2.53 -10.69
N ARG A 305 14.33 2.55 -11.64
CA ARG A 305 12.90 2.27 -11.36
C ARG A 305 12.67 0.85 -10.82
N GLU A 306 13.33 -0.16 -11.37
CA GLU A 306 13.19 -1.54 -10.89
C GLU A 306 13.84 -1.72 -9.51
N GLU A 307 15.01 -1.13 -9.27
CA GLU A 307 15.67 -1.14 -7.96
C GLU A 307 14.84 -0.41 -6.88
N GLU A 308 14.22 0.74 -7.21
CA GLU A 308 13.28 1.45 -6.32
C GLU A 308 12.07 0.61 -5.96
N LYS A 309 11.50 -0.06 -6.96
CA LYS A 309 10.36 -0.94 -6.76
C LYS A 309 10.73 -2.08 -5.80
N GLN A 310 11.87 -2.74 -6.00
CA GLN A 310 12.35 -3.79 -5.09
C GLN A 310 12.57 -3.26 -3.68
N LEU A 311 13.18 -2.08 -3.54
CA LEU A 311 13.39 -1.46 -2.24
C LEU A 311 12.06 -1.17 -1.52
N SER A 312 11.09 -0.63 -2.25
CA SER A 312 9.75 -0.33 -1.73
C SER A 312 9.01 -1.59 -1.28
N GLU A 313 9.15 -2.70 -2.02
CA GLU A 313 8.55 -4.00 -1.67
C GLU A 313 9.19 -4.59 -0.41
N MET A 314 10.50 -4.39 -0.21
CA MET A 314 11.21 -4.82 1.00
C MET A 314 10.78 -4.00 2.22
N GLU A 315 10.69 -2.67 2.08
CA GLU A 315 10.24 -1.78 3.15
C GLU A 315 8.78 -2.05 3.53
N GLN A 316 7.91 -2.30 2.54
CA GLN A 316 6.51 -2.65 2.76
C GLN A 316 6.33 -3.94 3.58
N LYS A 317 7.23 -4.94 3.47
CA LYS A 317 7.14 -6.16 4.31
C LYS A 317 7.30 -5.88 5.81
N SER A 318 8.18 -4.95 6.18
CA SER A 318 8.42 -4.61 7.59
C SER A 318 7.21 -3.91 8.22
N VAL A 319 6.60 -3.03 7.44
CA VAL A 319 5.37 -2.29 7.69
C VAL A 319 4.20 -3.26 7.86
N ASP A 320 4.06 -4.17 6.90
CA ASP A 320 3.03 -5.22 6.89
C ASP A 320 3.10 -6.12 8.14
N MET A 321 4.31 -6.37 8.68
CA MET A 321 4.51 -7.20 9.87
C MET A 321 3.92 -6.57 11.13
N ARG A 322 4.09 -5.25 11.31
CA ARG A 322 3.49 -4.52 12.43
C ARG A 322 1.96 -4.56 12.37
N LEU A 323 1.39 -4.34 11.19
CA LEU A 323 -0.06 -4.41 10.97
C LEU A 323 -0.61 -5.81 11.22
N LEU A 324 0.13 -6.85 10.81
CA LEU A 324 -0.26 -8.24 11.07
C LEU A 324 -0.34 -8.52 12.57
N LEU A 325 0.72 -8.20 13.33
CA LEU A 325 0.76 -8.43 14.78
C LEU A 325 -0.35 -7.65 15.50
N GLN A 326 -0.60 -6.39 15.11
CA GLN A 326 -1.70 -5.60 15.65
C GLN A 326 -3.07 -6.25 15.34
N GLY A 327 -3.28 -6.68 14.09
CA GLY A 327 -4.52 -7.32 13.68
C GLY A 327 -4.78 -8.64 14.41
N LEU A 328 -3.73 -9.41 14.71
CA LEU A 328 -3.86 -10.68 15.43
C LEU A 328 -4.27 -10.44 16.88
N ARG A 329 -3.67 -9.44 17.55
CA ARG A 329 -4.07 -9.01 18.91
C ARG A 329 -5.53 -8.58 18.95
N GLU A 330 -5.95 -7.70 18.03
CA GLU A 330 -7.35 -7.25 17.94
C GLU A 330 -8.33 -8.40 17.68
N PHE A 331 -7.92 -9.42 16.91
CA PHE A 331 -8.74 -10.61 16.70
C PHE A 331 -8.84 -11.49 17.93
N THR A 332 -7.76 -11.66 18.71
CA THR A 332 -7.78 -12.41 19.97
C THR A 332 -8.81 -11.84 20.95
N ASP A 333 -8.97 -10.52 20.97
CA ASP A 333 -9.92 -9.83 21.84
C ASP A 333 -11.38 -9.97 21.38
N MET A 334 -11.65 -9.73 20.08
CA MET A 334 -13.02 -9.69 19.57
C MET A 334 -13.56 -11.05 19.11
N LYS A 335 -12.68 -11.99 18.73
CA LYS A 335 -13.02 -13.33 18.18
C LYS A 335 -13.97 -13.31 16.96
N GLU A 336 -14.09 -12.17 16.30
CA GLU A 336 -14.93 -11.94 15.13
C GLU A 336 -14.12 -11.33 13.99
N LEU A 337 -14.43 -11.77 12.76
CA LEU A 337 -13.83 -11.20 11.56
C LEU A 337 -14.58 -9.93 11.17
N THR A 338 -13.96 -8.79 11.41
CA THR A 338 -14.43 -7.49 10.92
C THR A 338 -13.73 -7.14 9.61
N PRO A 339 -14.30 -6.27 8.75
CA PRO A 339 -13.63 -5.79 7.54
C PRO A 339 -12.25 -5.18 7.83
N THR A 340 -12.10 -4.50 8.96
CA THR A 340 -10.83 -3.91 9.40
C THR A 340 -9.82 -4.99 9.75
N ILE A 341 -10.17 -5.99 10.57
CA ILE A 341 -9.26 -7.11 10.90
C ILE A 341 -8.85 -7.84 9.61
N VAL A 342 -9.80 -8.18 8.74
CA VAL A 342 -9.50 -8.87 7.48
C VAL A 342 -8.54 -8.05 6.63
N ASN A 343 -8.75 -6.74 6.53
CA ASN A 343 -7.89 -5.84 5.77
C ASN A 343 -6.51 -5.62 6.44
N LYS A 344 -6.34 -5.84 7.75
CA LYS A 344 -5.02 -5.88 8.40
C LYS A 344 -4.29 -7.19 8.11
N LEU A 345 -5.00 -8.30 8.30
CA LEU A 345 -4.40 -9.63 8.35
C LEU A 345 -4.16 -10.24 6.97
N ILE A 346 -5.10 -10.08 6.04
CA ILE A 346 -5.15 -10.88 4.81
C ILE A 346 -4.82 -10.00 3.61
N ARG A 347 -3.80 -10.39 2.86
CA ARG A 347 -3.43 -9.74 1.60
C ARG A 347 -4.18 -10.34 0.42
N ARG A 348 -4.26 -11.66 0.38
CA ARG A 348 -4.77 -12.41 -0.77
C ARG A 348 -5.27 -13.77 -0.32
N ILE A 349 -6.36 -14.23 -0.93
CA ILE A 349 -6.87 -15.59 -0.77
C ILE A 349 -6.90 -16.22 -2.16
N GLU A 350 -6.27 -17.38 -2.33
CA GLU A 350 -6.32 -18.14 -3.57
C GLU A 350 -7.22 -19.36 -3.41
N VAL A 351 -8.19 -19.47 -4.30
CA VAL A 351 -9.12 -20.61 -4.38
C VAL A 351 -8.69 -21.48 -5.55
N HIS A 352 -8.47 -22.76 -5.26
CA HIS A 352 -8.09 -23.78 -6.24
C HIS A 352 -9.31 -24.46 -6.86
N ASN A 353 -9.09 -25.20 -7.94
CA ASN A 353 -10.13 -25.97 -8.59
C ASN A 353 -10.60 -27.11 -7.65
N PRO A 354 -11.91 -27.41 -7.55
CA PRO A 354 -12.39 -28.56 -6.79
C PRO A 354 -11.78 -29.89 -7.25
N GLU A 355 -11.15 -30.59 -6.32
CA GLU A 355 -10.71 -31.97 -6.48
C GLU A 355 -11.81 -32.93 -6.01
N LYS A 356 -12.00 -34.05 -6.71
CA LYS A 356 -12.84 -35.15 -6.23
C LYS A 356 -11.96 -36.15 -5.49
N LYS A 357 -12.11 -36.22 -4.17
CA LYS A 357 -11.53 -37.29 -3.34
C LYS A 357 -12.67 -38.07 -2.71
N HIS A 358 -12.68 -39.40 -2.92
CA HIS A 358 -13.67 -40.33 -2.34
C HIS A 358 -15.14 -39.83 -2.44
N ALA A 359 -15.59 -39.51 -3.66
CA ALA A 359 -16.93 -38.99 -3.98
C ALA A 359 -17.32 -37.63 -3.33
N ARG A 360 -16.45 -37.00 -2.53
CA ARG A 360 -16.63 -35.64 -2.00
C ARG A 360 -15.80 -34.65 -2.81
N LYS A 361 -16.34 -33.45 -3.02
CA LYS A 361 -15.60 -32.33 -3.63
C LYS A 361 -14.85 -31.59 -2.53
N SER A 362 -13.53 -31.53 -2.61
CA SER A 362 -12.68 -30.73 -1.74
C SER A 362 -12.10 -29.56 -2.52
N VAL A 363 -12.16 -28.34 -1.97
CA VAL A 363 -11.57 -27.15 -2.56
C VAL A 363 -10.44 -26.69 -1.66
N LYS A 364 -9.21 -26.67 -2.18
CA LYS A 364 -8.07 -26.10 -1.46
C LYS A 364 -8.15 -24.57 -1.46
N VAL A 365 -7.86 -23.96 -0.32
CA VAL A 365 -7.85 -22.50 -0.13
C VAL A 365 -6.53 -22.11 0.50
N ASP A 366 -5.76 -21.27 -0.19
CA ASP A 366 -4.49 -20.73 0.31
C ASP A 366 -4.71 -19.29 0.79
N ILE A 367 -4.39 -19.01 2.04
CA ILE A 367 -4.54 -17.69 2.65
C ILE A 367 -3.17 -17.05 2.82
N TYR A 368 -2.96 -15.94 2.13
CA TYR A 368 -1.74 -15.14 2.20
C TYR A 368 -1.95 -13.97 3.15
N PHE A 369 -1.24 -14.00 4.26
CA PHE A 369 -1.24 -12.93 5.25
C PHE A 369 -0.33 -11.76 4.82
N THR A 370 -0.67 -10.54 5.25
CA THR A 370 -0.05 -9.27 4.81
C THR A 370 1.48 -9.28 4.82
N ALA A 371 2.10 -9.77 5.88
CA ALA A 371 3.57 -9.75 6.02
C ALA A 371 4.29 -11.06 5.72
N VAL A 372 3.62 -12.16 6.03
CA VAL A 372 4.26 -13.48 6.14
C VAL A 372 3.91 -14.40 4.97
N GLY A 373 3.00 -13.97 4.10
CA GLY A 373 2.52 -14.75 2.97
C GLY A 373 1.74 -15.97 3.42
N LEU A 374 1.97 -17.11 2.76
CA LEU A 374 1.39 -18.38 3.15
C LEU A 374 2.07 -18.89 4.43
N VAL A 375 1.30 -19.10 5.49
CA VAL A 375 1.80 -19.60 6.77
C VAL A 375 1.42 -21.06 6.92
N SER A 376 2.42 -21.90 7.16
CA SER A 376 2.22 -23.22 7.77
C SER A 376 2.55 -23.07 9.25
N ILE A 377 1.59 -23.40 10.11
CA ILE A 377 1.84 -23.44 11.56
C ILE A 377 2.72 -24.68 11.82
N PRO A 378 3.91 -24.52 12.44
CA PRO A 378 4.80 -25.65 12.71
C PRO A 378 4.17 -26.63 13.70
N ASP A 379 4.57 -27.90 13.61
CA ASP A 379 4.15 -28.90 14.58
C ASP A 379 4.87 -28.75 15.93
N GLU A 380 4.43 -29.50 16.94
CA GLU A 380 5.01 -29.39 18.29
C GLU A 380 6.52 -29.73 18.33
N GLN A 381 6.97 -30.66 17.49
CA GLN A 381 8.37 -31.07 17.45
C GLN A 381 9.23 -29.98 16.81
N GLU A 382 8.75 -29.37 15.73
CA GLU A 382 9.37 -28.22 15.06
C GLU A 382 9.46 -27.02 16.00
N ILE A 383 8.39 -26.71 16.74
CA ILE A 383 8.38 -25.62 17.73
C ILE A 383 9.46 -25.86 18.80
N ARG A 384 9.54 -27.08 19.36
CA ARG A 384 10.55 -27.44 20.38
C ARG A 384 11.97 -27.26 19.83
N LYS A 385 12.24 -27.76 18.62
CA LYS A 385 13.55 -27.63 17.96
C LYS A 385 13.94 -26.16 17.73
N MET A 386 13.00 -25.32 17.29
CA MET A 386 13.25 -23.89 17.09
C MET A 386 13.48 -23.17 18.42
N MET A 387 12.74 -23.51 19.48
CA MET A 387 12.98 -22.95 20.82
C MET A 387 14.38 -23.30 21.35
N GLU A 388 14.86 -24.51 21.10
CA GLU A 388 16.21 -24.93 21.47
C GLU A 388 17.28 -24.16 20.67
N GLN A 389 17.08 -23.94 19.37
CA GLN A 389 17.95 -23.11 18.53
C GLN A 389 17.98 -21.65 18.98
N ILE A 390 16.83 -21.08 19.40
CA ILE A 390 16.77 -19.72 19.95
C ILE A 390 17.58 -19.65 21.25
N ARG A 391 17.42 -20.66 22.14
CA ARG A 391 18.18 -20.73 23.39
C ARG A 391 19.69 -20.82 23.15
N SER A 392 20.14 -21.67 22.23
CA SER A 392 21.56 -21.81 21.91
C SER A 392 22.15 -20.57 21.24
N ALA A 393 21.39 -19.88 20.37
CA ALA A 393 21.82 -18.61 19.77
C ALA A 393 21.85 -17.44 20.78
N SER A 394 21.09 -17.54 21.89
CA SER A 394 21.05 -16.53 22.96
C SER A 394 22.06 -16.76 24.09
N GLN A 395 22.78 -17.88 24.11
CA GLN A 395 23.88 -18.09 25.05
C GLN A 395 25.08 -17.24 24.61
N PRO A 396 25.61 -16.34 25.46
CA PRO A 396 26.86 -15.66 25.17
C PRO A 396 27.95 -16.72 25.01
N LEU A 397 28.83 -16.55 24.03
CA LEU A 397 30.13 -17.23 23.99
C LEU A 397 30.79 -17.07 25.37
N LYS A 398 30.68 -18.09 26.22
CA LYS A 398 31.54 -18.20 27.40
C LYS A 398 32.96 -18.28 26.85
N GLN A 399 33.73 -17.29 27.27
CA GLN A 399 35.11 -17.05 26.91
C GLN A 399 35.89 -18.36 26.77
N LEU A 400 36.45 -18.57 25.57
CA LEU A 400 37.68 -19.32 25.39
C LEU A 400 38.79 -18.55 26.13
N THR A 401 38.91 -18.80 27.42
CA THR A 401 40.11 -18.55 28.20
C THR A 401 40.26 -19.68 29.20
N ALA A 402 41.03 -20.69 28.79
CA ALA A 402 41.84 -21.53 29.65
C ALA A 402 43.07 -21.95 28.83
#